data_AF-A0A0J8BLI4-F1
#
_entry.id   AF-A0A0J8BLI4-F1
#
_cell.length_a   1.000
_cell.length_b   1.000
_cell.length_c   1.000
_cell.angle_alpha   90.00
_cell.angle_beta   90.00
_cell.angle_gamma   90.00
#
_symmetry.space_group_name_H-M   'P 1'
#
loop_
_entity.id
_entity.type
_entity.pdbx_description
1 polymer ?
#
loop_
_entity_poly.entity_id
_entity_poly.type
_entity_poly.pdbx_seq_one_letter_code
_entity_poly.pdbx_strand_id
1 'polypeptide(L)'
;MAQALRKEARMGASILRLFFHDCFVNGCDGSVLLNDTPTFTGEHTAFGNANNSIRGFEVIDAIKSNVEASCSETVSCADILALAARDGVRLVSKARALILIN
;
A
#
# COMPACT_ATOMS: atom_id res chain seq x y z
N MET A 1 -2.40 -5.28 8.82
CA MET A 1 -1.02 -5.77 8.60
C MET A 1 -0.66 -7.09 9.30
N ALA A 2 -0.68 -7.21 10.64
CA ALA A 2 -0.22 -8.44 11.31
C ALA A 2 -0.93 -9.72 10.83
N GLN A 3 -2.24 -9.66 10.56
CA GLN A 3 -3.00 -10.77 10.00
C GLN A 3 -2.50 -11.18 8.60
N ALA A 4 -2.24 -10.21 7.72
CA ALA A 4 -1.71 -10.45 6.38
C ALA A 4 -0.33 -11.11 6.42
N LEU A 5 0.55 -10.70 7.34
CA LEU A 5 1.89 -11.31 7.50
C LEU A 5 1.85 -12.73 8.05
N ARG A 6 0.87 -13.04 8.92
CA ARG A 6 0.67 -14.43 9.38
C ARG A 6 0.24 -15.36 8.25
N LYS A 7 -0.52 -14.84 7.27
CA LYS A 7 -0.91 -15.58 6.07
C LYS A 7 0.28 -15.72 5.10
N GLU A 8 1.01 -14.64 4.87
CA GLU A 8 2.19 -14.63 4.00
C GLU A 8 3.21 -13.57 4.44
N ALA A 9 4.36 -13.99 4.96
CA ALA A 9 5.39 -13.07 5.45
C ALA A 9 5.93 -12.13 4.37
N ARG A 10 5.98 -12.58 3.10
CA ARG A 10 6.39 -11.78 1.93
C ARG A 10 5.51 -10.55 1.70
N MET A 11 4.30 -10.53 2.26
CA MET A 11 3.40 -9.38 2.14
C MET A 11 4.03 -8.09 2.69
N GLY A 12 4.88 -8.17 3.73
CA GLY A 12 5.58 -7.00 4.26
C GLY A 12 6.50 -6.33 3.23
N ALA A 13 7.27 -7.13 2.49
CA ALA A 13 8.12 -6.64 1.40
C ALA A 13 7.29 -6.18 0.19
N SER A 14 6.14 -6.82 -0.06
CA SER A 14 5.24 -6.48 -1.17
C SER A 14 4.63 -5.08 -0.97
N ILE A 15 4.13 -4.78 0.23
CA ILE A 15 3.58 -3.47 0.56
C ILE A 15 4.65 -2.38 0.59
N LEU A 16 5.86 -2.69 1.08
CA LEU A 16 6.99 -1.75 1.01
C LEU A 16 7.32 -1.40 -0.45
N ARG A 17 7.32 -2.39 -1.34
CA ARG A 17 7.51 -2.16 -2.78
C ARG A 17 6.36 -1.34 -3.38
N LEU A 18 5.11 -1.63 -3.01
CA LEU A 18 3.96 -0.87 -3.49
C LEU A 18 4.07 0.62 -3.09
N PHE A 19 4.44 0.90 -1.83
CA PHE A 19 4.70 2.27 -1.37
C PHE A 19 5.88 2.93 -2.10
N PHE A 20 6.95 2.19 -2.38
CA PHE A 20 8.05 2.72 -3.21
C PHE A 20 7.56 3.12 -4.61
N HIS A 21 6.73 2.31 -5.25
CA HIS A 21 6.20 2.60 -6.59
C HIS A 21 5.21 3.78 -6.60
N ASP A 22 4.41 3.95 -5.55
CA ASP A 22 3.58 5.15 -5.34
C ASP A 22 4.47 6.40 -5.30
N CYS A 23 5.42 6.44 -4.37
CA CYS A 23 6.25 7.63 -4.17
C CYS A 23 7.17 8.00 -5.34
N PHE A 24 7.51 7.04 -6.21
CA PHE A 24 8.43 7.30 -7.33
C PHE A 24 7.74 7.91 -8.55
N VAL A 25 6.41 7.77 -8.66
CA VAL A 25 5.63 8.31 -9.77
C VAL A 25 4.74 9.41 -9.21
N ASN A 26 5.05 10.67 -9.54
CA ASN A 26 4.28 11.84 -9.10
C ASN A 26 4.15 12.05 -7.57
N GLY A 27 4.82 11.24 -6.74
CA GLY A 27 4.86 11.39 -5.28
C GLY A 27 3.90 10.42 -4.59
N CYS A 28 3.94 10.37 -3.25
CA CYS A 28 3.13 9.42 -2.48
C CYS A 28 1.67 9.91 -2.39
N ASP A 29 0.91 9.79 -3.48
CA ASP A 29 -0.44 10.33 -3.64
C ASP A 29 -1.53 9.24 -3.74
N GLY A 30 -1.16 7.96 -3.69
CA GLY A 30 -2.07 6.82 -3.81
C GLY A 30 -2.50 6.53 -5.25
N SER A 31 -1.93 7.19 -6.25
CA SER A 31 -2.22 6.98 -7.68
C SER A 31 -1.96 5.54 -8.12
N VAL A 32 -0.97 4.88 -7.53
CA VAL A 32 -0.64 3.47 -7.82
C VAL A 32 -1.76 2.50 -7.45
N LEU A 33 -2.77 2.93 -6.67
CA LEU A 33 -3.91 2.11 -6.24
C LEU A 33 -5.11 2.21 -7.19
N LEU A 34 -5.05 3.07 -8.20
CA LEU A 34 -6.15 3.30 -9.14
C LEU A 34 -6.15 2.25 -10.25
N ASN A 35 -7.28 1.58 -10.41
CA ASN A 35 -7.52 0.68 -11.53
C ASN A 35 -7.81 1.47 -12.83
N ASP A 36 -7.53 0.83 -13.96
CA ASP A 36 -7.91 1.34 -15.27
C ASP A 36 -9.43 1.55 -15.37
N THR A 37 -9.81 2.61 -16.08
CA THR A 37 -11.20 2.90 -16.47
C THR A 37 -11.24 3.17 -17.98
N PRO A 38 -12.42 3.25 -18.63
CA PRO A 38 -12.50 3.55 -20.06
C PRO A 38 -11.84 4.86 -20.50
N THR A 39 -11.65 5.82 -19.58
CA THR A 39 -11.08 7.15 -19.86
C THR A 39 -9.77 7.40 -19.13
N PHE A 40 -9.24 6.43 -18.38
CA PHE A 40 -8.01 6.58 -17.60
C PHE A 40 -7.25 5.26 -17.56
N THR A 41 -5.98 5.29 -17.96
CA THR A 41 -5.05 4.17 -17.76
C THR A 41 -4.26 4.47 -16.49
N GLY A 42 -4.45 3.62 -15.47
CA GLY A 42 -3.71 3.69 -14.22
C GLY A 42 -2.32 3.08 -14.34
N GLU A 43 -1.68 2.90 -13.20
CA GLU A 43 -0.28 2.51 -13.15
C GLU A 43 -0.07 0.99 -13.10
N HIS A 44 -1.12 0.22 -12.83
CA HIS A 44 -1.04 -1.24 -12.63
C HIS A 44 -0.43 -1.97 -13.83
N THR A 45 -0.67 -1.47 -15.05
CA THR A 45 -0.22 -2.10 -16.30
C THR A 45 1.14 -1.60 -16.79
N ALA A 46 1.75 -0.63 -16.09
CA ALA A 46 3.09 -0.16 -16.41
C ALA A 46 4.11 -1.30 -16.31
N PHE A 47 5.19 -1.24 -17.11
CA PHE A 47 6.17 -2.34 -17.21
C PHE A 47 6.72 -2.82 -15.84
N GLY A 48 6.98 -1.89 -14.91
CA GLY A 48 7.45 -2.22 -13.56
C GLY A 48 6.41 -2.85 -12.63
N ASN A 49 5.12 -2.72 -12.97
CA ASN A 49 3.96 -3.07 -12.14
C ASN A 49 3.21 -4.31 -12.67
N ALA A 50 3.26 -4.52 -13.98
CA ALA A 50 2.59 -5.60 -14.69
C ALA A 50 3.05 -7.00 -14.25
N ASN A 51 2.32 -8.03 -14.71
CA ASN A 51 2.64 -9.44 -14.45
C ASN A 51 2.76 -9.78 -12.95
N ASN A 52 1.85 -9.23 -12.12
CA ASN A 52 1.80 -9.47 -10.68
C ASN A 52 3.10 -9.06 -9.94
N SER A 53 3.80 -8.06 -10.48
CA SER A 53 5.04 -7.52 -9.96
C SER A 53 4.78 -6.72 -8.66
N ILE A 54 3.86 -5.77 -8.69
CA ILE A 54 3.29 -5.16 -7.48
C ILE A 54 2.04 -5.96 -7.05
N ARG A 55 1.85 -6.12 -5.74
CA ARG A 55 0.80 -6.96 -5.14
C ARG A 55 0.53 -6.53 -3.70
N GLY A 56 -0.60 -6.97 -3.16
CA GLY A 56 -1.07 -6.61 -1.82
C GLY A 56 -2.17 -5.56 -1.79
N PHE A 57 -2.79 -5.26 -2.95
CA PHE A 57 -3.93 -4.35 -3.06
C PHE A 57 -5.09 -4.77 -2.14
N GLU A 58 -5.35 -6.07 -2.06
CA GLU A 58 -6.40 -6.63 -1.21
C GLU A 58 -6.15 -6.39 0.30
N VAL A 59 -4.88 -6.23 0.69
CA VAL A 59 -4.51 -5.88 2.07
C VAL A 59 -4.78 -4.39 2.32
N ILE A 60 -4.51 -3.54 1.33
CA ILE A 60 -4.80 -2.10 1.41
C ILE A 60 -6.32 -1.86 1.44
N ASP A 61 -7.09 -2.55 0.59
CA ASP A 61 -8.55 -2.51 0.59
C ASP A 61 -9.12 -2.89 1.95
N ALA A 62 -8.65 -4.02 2.53
CA ALA A 62 -9.10 -4.47 3.84
C ALA A 62 -8.74 -3.47 4.95
N ILE A 63 -7.58 -2.81 4.88
CA ILE A 63 -7.22 -1.76 5.84
C ILE A 63 -8.15 -0.56 5.65
N LYS A 64 -8.35 -0.08 4.42
CA LYS A 64 -9.22 1.05 4.11
C LYS A 64 -10.65 0.81 4.59
N SER A 65 -11.25 -0.36 4.31
CA SER A 65 -12.60 -0.69 4.79
C SER A 65 -12.73 -0.63 6.31
N ASN A 66 -11.73 -1.14 7.05
CA ASN A 66 -11.74 -1.09 8.51
C ASN A 66 -11.54 0.34 9.06
N VAL A 67 -10.71 1.13 8.40
CA VAL A 67 -10.47 2.54 8.75
C VAL A 67 -11.72 3.37 8.49
N GLU A 68 -12.38 3.22 7.34
CA GLU A 68 -13.63 3.91 7.02
C GLU A 68 -14.77 3.55 7.99
N ALA A 69 -14.84 2.29 8.42
CA ALA A 69 -15.79 1.87 9.45
C ALA A 69 -15.54 2.54 10.82
N SER A 70 -14.32 3.01 11.08
CA SER A 70 -13.93 3.66 12.34
C SER A 70 -13.99 5.19 12.24
N CYS A 71 -13.57 5.73 11.10
CA CYS A 71 -13.50 7.17 10.81
C CYS A 71 -13.68 7.41 9.30
N SER A 72 -14.96 7.55 8.90
CA SER A 72 -15.36 7.77 7.51
C SER A 72 -14.69 9.00 6.91
N GLU A 73 -14.25 8.89 5.66
CA GLU A 73 -13.72 9.97 4.80
C GLU A 73 -12.58 10.79 5.42
N THR A 74 -11.87 10.22 6.41
CA THR A 74 -10.88 10.97 7.19
C THR A 74 -9.45 10.66 6.77
N VAL A 75 -9.12 9.38 6.53
CA VAL A 75 -7.74 8.94 6.28
C VAL A 75 -7.53 8.69 4.78
N SER A 76 -6.50 9.32 4.21
CA SER A 76 -6.15 9.17 2.80
C SER A 76 -5.63 7.76 2.47
N CYS A 77 -5.79 7.32 1.22
CA CYS A 77 -5.23 6.03 0.77
C CYS A 77 -3.69 6.05 0.76
N ALA A 78 -3.08 7.22 0.47
CA ALA A 78 -1.64 7.43 0.54
C ALA A 78 -1.10 7.18 1.96
N ASP A 79 -1.75 7.75 2.98
CA ASP A 79 -1.35 7.55 4.39
C ASP A 79 -1.53 6.09 4.81
N ILE A 80 -2.61 5.44 4.37
CA ILE A 80 -2.82 4.00 4.63
C ILE A 80 -1.67 3.18 4.04
N LEU A 81 -1.27 3.46 2.80
CA LEU A 81 -0.17 2.75 2.14
C LEU A 81 1.17 2.99 2.86
N ALA A 82 1.45 4.24 3.25
CA ALA A 82 2.64 4.60 4.03
C ALA A 82 2.68 3.86 5.38
N LEU A 83 1.59 3.91 6.16
CA LEU A 83 1.50 3.21 7.45
C LEU A 83 1.60 1.70 7.30
N ALA A 84 0.98 1.14 6.26
CA ALA A 84 1.06 -0.29 5.96
C ALA A 84 2.50 -0.72 5.63
N ALA A 85 3.25 0.08 4.87
CA ALA A 85 4.66 -0.17 4.57
C ALA A 85 5.54 -0.09 5.83
N ARG A 86 5.35 0.94 6.67
CA ARG A 86 6.03 1.07 7.98
C ARG A 86 5.80 -0.18 8.84
N ASP A 87 4.55 -0.58 8.99
CA ASP A 87 4.17 -1.71 9.83
C ASP A 87 4.66 -3.03 9.24
N GLY A 88 4.65 -3.16 7.91
CA GLY A 88 5.26 -4.27 7.19
C GLY A 88 6.72 -4.45 7.57
N VAL A 89 7.54 -3.39 7.43
CA VAL A 89 8.96 -3.39 7.83
C VAL A 89 9.12 -3.73 9.30
N ARG A 90 8.40 -3.03 10.19
CA ARG A 90 8.50 -3.22 11.64
C ARG A 90 8.24 -4.66 12.07
N LEU A 91 7.23 -5.29 11.48
CA LEU A 91 6.80 -6.64 11.85
C LEU A 91 7.71 -7.73 11.27
N VAL A 92 8.39 -7.51 10.14
CA VAL A 92 9.30 -8.51 9.53
C VAL A 92 10.75 -8.42 10.01
N SER A 93 11.21 -7.24 10.42
CA SER A 93 12.66 -6.99 10.64
C SER A 93 13.09 -6.86 12.10
N LYS A 94 12.16 -6.90 13.08
CA LYS A 94 12.40 -6.51 14.49
C LYS A 94 12.94 -5.08 14.68
N ALA A 95 13.10 -4.29 13.61
CA ALA A 95 13.56 -2.91 13.64
C ALA A 95 12.39 -1.94 13.81
N ARG A 96 12.59 -0.86 14.57
CA ARG A 96 11.62 0.24 14.66
C ARG A 96 11.84 1.18 13.48
N ALA A 97 10.95 1.12 12.47
CA ALA A 97 10.83 2.18 11.47
C ALA A 97 9.73 3.14 11.92
N LEU A 98 10.07 4.41 12.18
CA LEU A 98 9.09 5.49 12.30
C LEU A 98 8.93 6.11 10.91
N ILE A 99 7.75 6.00 10.32
CA ILE A 99 7.33 6.92 9.26
C ILE A 99 6.61 8.05 9.99
N LEU A 100 7.14 9.27 9.87
CA LEU A 100 6.50 10.49 10.33
C LEU A 100 5.52 10.91 9.24
N ILE A 101 4.23 10.80 9.52
CA ILE A 101 3.19 11.50 8.79
C ILE A 101 3.17 12.90 9.41
N ASN A 102 3.44 13.92 8.60
CA ASN A 102 3.45 15.32 9.04
C ASN A 102 2.03 15.87 8.97
#